data_AF-A0A1C6T5H1-F1
#
_entry.id   AF-A0A1C6T5H1-F1
#
_cell.length_a   1.000
_cell.length_b   1.000
_cell.length_c   1.000
_cell.angle_alpha   90.00
_cell.angle_beta   90.00
_cell.angle_gamma   90.00
#
_symmetry.space_group_name_H-M   'P 1'
#
loop_
_entity.id
_entity.type
_entity.pdbx_description
1 polymer ?
#
loop_
_entity_poly.entity_id
_entity_poly.type
_entity_poly.pdbx_seq_one_letter_code
_entity_poly.pdbx_strand_id
1 'polypeptide(L)'
;MRRPIARSTRTGLVTALCAGLLLTQGCAADPDGEPSVTPSVGPTTGASAGDPPATPSATTSSATTSSATTSSSATGSPPAAGGGGGDEAILRGERQVAIKPVPSFESILAVDEKGRLNLTDGGAEYALFVLDPVGGGRHQIKTASADRSGEPSCMGLRDNGNEPTTVMAAPCDTSAAGQLFTLERMRATDERGRPTYAIRGDKGVHLRATADSGLVARAAGGGGLDTAFAFVDNGEATLPELD
;
A
#
# COMPACT_ATOMS: atom_id res chain seq x y z
N MET A 1 2.39 30.50 -41.70
CA MET A 1 1.33 29.68 -42.33
C MET A 1 0.54 29.00 -41.22
N ARG A 2 -0.66 29.50 -40.89
CA ARG A 2 -1.50 29.01 -39.79
C ARG A 2 -2.36 27.84 -40.27
N ARG A 3 -2.30 26.70 -39.59
CA ARG A 3 -3.16 25.53 -39.86
C ARG A 3 -4.51 25.68 -39.15
N PRO A 4 -5.64 25.31 -39.79
CA PRO A 4 -6.95 25.36 -39.15
C PRO A 4 -7.17 24.16 -38.20
N ILE A 5 -7.83 24.44 -37.07
CA ILE A 5 -8.23 23.48 -36.04
C ILE A 5 -9.60 22.89 -36.42
N ALA A 6 -9.69 21.57 -36.57
CA ALA A 6 -10.95 20.87 -36.76
C ALA A 6 -11.66 20.71 -35.40
N ARG A 7 -12.79 21.40 -35.21
CA ARG A 7 -13.72 21.16 -34.09
C ARG A 7 -14.59 19.97 -34.44
N SER A 8 -14.49 18.89 -33.67
CA SER A 8 -15.41 17.75 -33.75
C SER A 8 -16.48 17.90 -32.67
N THR A 9 -17.66 18.33 -33.07
CA THR A 9 -18.89 18.27 -32.29
C THR A 9 -19.49 16.86 -32.42
N ARG A 10 -19.47 16.08 -31.34
CA ARG A 10 -20.35 14.90 -31.22
C ARG A 10 -21.40 15.17 -30.16
N THR A 11 -22.56 15.56 -30.66
CA THR A 11 -23.85 15.54 -29.97
C THR A 11 -24.28 14.07 -29.87
N GLY A 12 -24.36 13.53 -28.65
CA GLY A 12 -24.84 12.18 -28.36
C GLY A 12 -26.07 12.25 -27.46
N LEU A 13 -27.15 11.63 -27.93
CA LEU A 13 -28.53 11.73 -27.46
C LEU A 13 -28.73 11.25 -26.01
N VAL A 14 -29.56 12.01 -25.28
CA VAL A 14 -30.24 11.60 -24.04
C VAL A 14 -31.37 10.62 -24.42
N THR A 15 -31.39 9.44 -23.80
CA THR A 15 -32.59 8.58 -23.74
C THR A 15 -32.90 8.30 -22.27
N ALA A 16 -33.93 8.98 -21.78
CA ALA A 16 -34.62 8.66 -20.55
C ALA A 16 -35.63 7.55 -20.84
N LEU A 17 -35.62 6.48 -20.05
CA LEU A 17 -36.71 5.50 -20.01
C LEU A 17 -37.25 5.42 -18.58
N CYS A 18 -38.56 5.61 -18.48
CA CYS A 18 -39.35 5.70 -17.25
C CYS A 18 -39.70 4.33 -16.65
N ALA A 19 -39.90 4.36 -15.33
CA ALA A 19 -41.00 3.77 -14.54
C ALA A 19 -41.20 2.23 -14.45
N GLY A 20 -41.43 1.79 -13.19
CA GLY A 20 -42.05 0.51 -12.82
C GLY A 20 -41.48 -0.06 -11.50
N LEU A 21 -41.89 0.42 -10.32
CA LEU A 21 -42.91 -0.18 -9.43
C LEU A 21 -42.67 -1.68 -9.10
N LEU A 22 -42.37 -1.99 -7.83
CA LEU A 22 -43.27 -2.73 -6.93
C LEU A 22 -42.66 -2.91 -5.52
N LEU A 23 -43.53 -2.72 -4.53
CA LEU A 23 -43.34 -2.85 -3.10
C LEU A 23 -43.24 -4.33 -2.69
N THR A 24 -42.35 -4.67 -1.75
CA THR A 24 -42.67 -5.69 -0.74
C THR A 24 -42.11 -5.28 0.62
N GLN A 25 -43.03 -4.93 1.53
CA GLN A 25 -42.80 -4.86 2.97
C GLN A 25 -42.73 -6.30 3.51
N GLY A 26 -41.74 -6.57 4.36
CA GLY A 26 -41.70 -7.75 5.20
C GLY A 26 -41.47 -7.32 6.65
N CYS A 27 -42.56 -7.23 7.42
CA CYS A 27 -42.55 -7.14 8.88
C CYS A 27 -42.88 -8.53 9.46
N ALA A 28 -42.04 -9.04 10.36
CA ALA A 28 -42.35 -9.97 11.45
C ALA A 28 -41.08 -10.05 12.31
N ALA A 29 -41.01 -9.42 13.48
CA ALA A 29 -41.52 -9.88 14.78
C ALA A 29 -40.79 -11.13 15.30
N ASP A 30 -39.96 -10.98 16.34
CA ASP A 30 -40.19 -11.67 17.62
C ASP A 30 -39.39 -10.98 18.77
N PRO A 31 -40.02 -10.70 19.93
CA PRO A 31 -39.42 -10.18 21.14
C PRO A 31 -38.99 -11.29 22.13
N ASP A 32 -38.27 -10.87 23.17
CA ASP A 32 -38.09 -11.55 24.47
C ASP A 32 -37.26 -12.85 24.53
N GLY A 33 -36.07 -12.71 25.12
CA GLY A 33 -35.20 -13.81 25.52
C GLY A 33 -34.09 -13.38 26.50
N GLU A 34 -34.47 -12.82 27.65
CA GLU A 34 -33.68 -12.89 28.90
C GLU A 34 -34.15 -14.13 29.70
N PRO A 35 -33.47 -14.64 30.76
CA PRO A 35 -32.11 -14.40 31.27
C PRO A 35 -31.32 -15.71 31.56
N SER A 36 -30.00 -15.62 31.79
CA SER A 36 -29.29 -16.57 32.68
C SER A 36 -27.91 -16.10 33.17
N VAL A 37 -27.90 -15.66 34.44
CA VAL A 37 -26.98 -15.98 35.56
C VAL A 37 -25.48 -16.30 35.32
N THR A 38 -24.62 -15.36 35.79
CA THR A 38 -23.50 -15.44 36.80
C THR A 38 -22.60 -16.70 36.93
N PRO A 39 -21.42 -16.63 37.62
CA PRO A 39 -20.42 -15.56 37.87
C PRO A 39 -18.95 -16.07 37.71
N SER A 40 -17.97 -15.25 38.16
CA SER A 40 -16.66 -15.66 38.73
C SER A 40 -15.40 -15.54 37.86
N VAL A 41 -14.62 -14.48 38.10
CA VAL A 41 -13.15 -14.55 38.05
C VAL A 41 -12.60 -13.60 39.12
N GLY A 42 -11.82 -14.16 40.05
CA GLY A 42 -11.40 -13.52 41.28
C GLY A 42 -10.23 -12.52 41.14
N PRO A 43 -9.98 -11.70 42.17
CA PRO A 43 -8.81 -10.84 42.24
C PRO A 43 -7.59 -11.65 42.74
N THR A 44 -6.47 -11.59 42.02
CA THR A 44 -5.18 -12.08 42.53
C THR A 44 -4.18 -10.93 42.65
N THR A 45 -3.53 -10.94 43.80
CA THR A 45 -2.67 -9.99 44.49
C THR A 45 -1.33 -9.72 43.79
N GLY A 46 -0.79 -8.51 43.99
CA GLY A 46 0.58 -8.17 43.61
C GLY A 46 1.04 -6.84 44.19
N ALA A 47 1.18 -6.78 45.52
CA ALA A 47 1.93 -5.72 46.20
C ALA A 47 3.38 -6.16 46.34
N SER A 48 4.34 -5.34 45.90
CA SER A 48 5.71 -5.40 46.40
C SER A 48 6.27 -3.99 46.52
N ALA A 49 6.32 -3.51 47.77
CA ALA A 49 7.03 -2.32 48.18
C ALA A 49 8.52 -2.64 48.32
N GLY A 50 9.38 -1.72 47.86
CA GLY A 50 10.82 -1.80 48.04
C GLY A 50 11.48 -0.49 47.63
N ASP A 51 11.69 0.39 48.61
CA ASP A 51 12.53 1.59 48.64
C ASP A 51 13.18 1.58 50.05
N PRO A 52 14.26 2.32 50.42
CA PRO A 52 15.20 3.20 49.69
C PRO A 52 16.69 2.89 50.14
N PRO A 53 17.71 3.78 50.30
CA PRO A 53 17.96 5.19 49.89
C PRO A 53 19.42 5.56 49.40
N ALA A 54 19.56 6.84 48.99
CA ALA A 54 20.67 7.81 49.18
C ALA A 54 21.95 7.88 48.27
N THR A 55 22.05 9.01 47.53
CA THR A 55 23.11 10.08 47.42
C THR A 55 24.56 9.78 47.88
N PRO A 56 25.67 10.46 47.40
CA PRO A 56 25.77 11.72 46.64
C PRO A 56 26.93 11.84 45.59
N SER A 57 27.06 13.04 45.00
CA SER A 57 28.32 13.78 44.71
C SER A 57 28.57 14.21 43.26
N ALA A 58 28.69 15.53 43.11
CA ALA A 58 29.24 16.24 41.97
C ALA A 58 30.73 15.95 41.78
N THR A 59 31.21 15.95 40.53
CA THR A 59 32.60 16.33 40.20
C THR A 59 32.66 16.90 38.78
N THR A 60 33.41 17.98 38.72
CA THR A 60 33.69 18.93 37.64
C THR A 60 34.56 18.34 36.51
N SER A 61 34.30 18.83 35.30
CA SER A 61 35.15 18.98 34.10
C SER A 61 36.43 18.15 33.94
N SER A 62 36.58 17.54 32.76
CA SER A 62 37.75 17.77 31.89
C SER A 62 37.46 17.33 30.46
N ALA A 63 37.82 18.20 29.53
CA ALA A 63 37.78 17.99 28.08
C ALA A 63 38.70 16.83 27.67
N THR A 64 38.24 16.00 26.74
CA THR A 64 39.12 15.15 25.94
C THR A 64 38.66 15.17 24.50
N THR A 65 39.43 15.92 23.72
CA THR A 65 39.47 15.92 22.27
C THR A 65 39.77 14.49 21.80
N SER A 66 38.88 13.88 21.04
CA SER A 66 39.17 12.65 20.29
C SER A 66 38.48 12.71 18.95
N SER A 67 39.30 13.14 18.00
CA SER A 67 39.42 12.71 16.61
C SER A 67 38.20 12.10 15.95
N ALA A 68 37.69 12.87 14.98
CA ALA A 68 36.79 12.46 13.93
C ALA A 68 37.20 11.11 13.31
N THR A 69 36.28 10.15 13.34
CA THR A 69 36.23 9.09 12.33
C THR A 69 34.97 9.33 11.53
N THR A 70 35.15 9.93 10.36
CA THR A 70 34.12 10.12 9.33
C THR A 70 33.52 8.77 8.97
N SER A 71 32.40 8.41 9.58
CA SER A 71 31.49 7.43 9.00
C SER A 71 30.82 8.12 7.82
N SER A 72 31.37 7.90 6.63
CA SER A 72 30.72 8.21 5.37
C SER A 72 29.43 7.39 5.29
N SER A 73 28.33 7.98 5.75
CA SER A 73 27.00 7.61 5.35
C SER A 73 26.96 7.74 3.82
N ALA A 74 27.13 6.60 3.15
CA ALA A 74 26.89 6.50 1.73
C ALA A 74 25.39 6.67 1.50
N THR A 75 24.96 7.93 1.43
CA THR A 75 23.72 8.33 0.76
C THR A 75 23.95 8.08 -0.74
N GLY A 76 23.99 6.80 -1.11
CA GLY A 76 24.01 6.36 -2.49
C GLY A 76 22.69 6.77 -3.09
N SER A 77 22.67 7.90 -3.80
CA SER A 77 21.62 8.15 -4.78
C SER A 77 21.60 6.94 -5.72
N PRO A 78 20.47 6.22 -5.85
CA PRO A 78 20.39 5.14 -6.81
C PRO A 78 20.75 5.70 -8.19
N PRO A 79 21.56 4.98 -8.99
CA PRO A 79 21.95 5.45 -10.30
C PRO A 79 20.69 5.80 -11.09
N ALA A 80 20.66 7.00 -11.66
CA ALA A 80 19.64 7.39 -12.61
C ALA A 80 19.79 6.50 -13.84
N ALA A 81 19.06 5.38 -13.87
CA ALA A 81 19.00 4.47 -15.00
C ALA A 81 18.21 5.16 -16.12
N GLY A 82 18.95 5.87 -16.98
CA GLY A 82 18.46 6.28 -18.28
C GLY A 82 18.40 5.07 -19.21
N GLY A 83 17.25 4.90 -19.89
CA GLY A 83 17.16 4.14 -21.13
C GLY A 83 16.51 2.77 -21.05
N GLY A 84 15.17 2.73 -21.03
CA GLY A 84 14.32 1.72 -21.68
C GLY A 84 14.28 0.29 -21.14
N GLY A 85 15.32 -0.21 -20.47
CA GLY A 85 15.37 -1.58 -19.95
C GLY A 85 14.90 -1.74 -18.50
N GLY A 86 15.04 -0.70 -17.67
CA GLY A 86 14.71 -0.76 -16.24
C GLY A 86 13.22 -1.00 -15.97
N ASP A 87 12.35 -0.30 -16.71
CA ASP A 87 10.89 -0.43 -16.52
C ASP A 87 10.39 -1.84 -16.84
N GLU A 88 10.92 -2.46 -17.89
CA GLU A 88 10.56 -3.84 -18.27
C GLU A 88 11.11 -4.85 -17.27
N ALA A 89 12.33 -4.65 -16.76
CA ALA A 89 12.89 -5.48 -15.69
C ALA A 89 12.04 -5.40 -14.40
N ILE A 90 11.55 -4.20 -14.05
CA ILE A 90 10.62 -4.00 -12.93
C ILE A 90 9.34 -4.82 -13.13
N LEU A 91 8.71 -4.75 -14.31
CA LEU A 91 7.46 -5.45 -14.58
C LEU A 91 7.63 -6.98 -14.74
N ARG A 92 8.86 -7.46 -14.92
CA ARG A 92 9.22 -8.89 -14.91
C ARG A 92 9.57 -9.42 -13.52
N GLY A 93 9.53 -8.58 -12.48
CA GLY A 93 9.86 -8.98 -11.11
C GLY A 93 11.35 -9.10 -10.83
N GLU A 94 12.22 -8.69 -11.76
CA GLU A 94 13.68 -8.78 -11.61
C GLU A 94 14.24 -7.67 -10.69
N ARG A 95 13.41 -6.69 -10.35
CA ARG A 95 13.78 -5.50 -9.57
C ARG A 95 12.89 -5.34 -8.36
N GLN A 96 13.49 -4.89 -7.27
CA GLN A 96 12.74 -4.37 -6.13
C GLN A 96 12.48 -2.88 -6.31
N VAL A 97 11.30 -2.42 -5.94
CA VAL A 97 10.83 -1.06 -6.16
C VAL A 97 10.18 -0.45 -4.93
N ALA A 98 10.36 0.86 -4.74
CA ALA A 98 9.43 1.63 -3.91
C ALA A 98 8.24 2.08 -4.77
N ILE A 99 7.03 1.91 -4.26
CA ILE A 99 5.79 2.30 -4.97
C ILE A 99 5.39 3.69 -4.48
N LYS A 100 5.43 4.69 -5.38
CA LYS A 100 5.19 6.10 -5.06
C LYS A 100 3.88 6.59 -5.70
N PRO A 101 2.87 7.03 -4.93
CA PRO A 101 1.71 7.71 -5.49
C PRO A 101 2.09 9.07 -6.11
N VAL A 102 1.50 9.41 -7.24
CA VAL A 102 1.66 10.69 -7.95
C VAL A 102 0.36 11.49 -7.81
N PRO A 103 0.40 12.77 -7.43
CA PRO A 103 1.57 13.67 -7.37
C PRO A 103 2.21 13.80 -5.96
N SER A 104 2.09 12.81 -5.06
CA SER A 104 2.76 12.93 -3.75
C SER A 104 4.27 13.06 -3.93
N PHE A 105 4.92 14.00 -3.25
CA PHE A 105 6.34 14.30 -3.45
C PHE A 105 7.25 13.42 -2.57
N GLU A 106 6.82 13.06 -1.36
CA GLU A 106 7.65 12.36 -0.37
C GLU A 106 7.09 11.02 0.10
N SER A 107 5.81 10.72 -0.17
CA SER A 107 5.22 9.49 0.35
C SER A 107 5.48 8.28 -0.54
N ILE A 108 5.84 7.17 0.10
CA ILE A 108 5.94 5.83 -0.52
C ILE A 108 5.00 4.86 0.19
N LEU A 109 4.63 3.80 -0.51
CA LEU A 109 3.88 2.71 0.07
C LEU A 109 4.77 1.90 1.02
N ALA A 110 4.22 1.50 2.16
CA ALA A 110 4.86 0.59 3.11
C ALA A 110 3.83 -0.26 3.85
N VAL A 111 4.25 -1.43 4.31
CA VAL A 111 3.47 -2.26 5.23
C VAL A 111 3.69 -1.75 6.66
N ASP A 112 2.61 -1.46 7.38
CA ASP A 112 2.66 -1.05 8.79
C ASP A 112 2.70 -2.26 9.74
N GLU A 113 2.86 -2.00 11.04
CA GLU A 113 2.90 -3.03 12.10
C GLU A 113 1.62 -3.88 12.20
N LYS A 114 0.50 -3.40 11.64
CA LYS A 114 -0.79 -4.09 11.60
C LYS A 114 -0.99 -4.84 10.27
N GLY A 115 0.03 -4.89 9.42
CA GLY A 115 -0.03 -5.48 8.10
C GLY A 115 -0.86 -4.68 7.10
N ARG A 116 -1.20 -3.41 7.36
CA ARG A 116 -1.88 -2.58 6.36
C ARG A 116 -0.87 -1.91 5.43
N LEU A 117 -1.26 -1.70 4.17
CA LEU A 117 -0.47 -0.88 3.27
C LEU A 117 -0.86 0.59 3.40
N ASN A 118 0.07 1.41 3.88
CA ASN A 118 -0.10 2.84 4.09
C ASN A 118 0.99 3.66 3.40
N LEU A 119 0.82 4.97 3.40
CA LEU A 119 1.81 5.92 2.93
C LEU A 119 2.71 6.39 4.08
N THR A 120 4.02 6.44 3.83
CA THR A 120 5.03 6.94 4.77
C THR A 120 6.03 7.84 4.06
N ASP A 121 6.65 8.77 4.79
CA ASP A 121 7.61 9.75 4.26
C ASP A 121 9.03 9.18 4.06
N GLY A 122 9.17 7.85 4.11
CA GLY A 122 10.40 7.11 3.84
C GLY A 122 11.04 6.53 5.11
N GLY A 123 11.47 5.27 5.04
CA GLY A 123 12.22 4.62 6.13
C GLY A 123 11.64 3.32 6.70
N ALA A 124 10.67 2.66 6.06
CA ALA A 124 10.23 1.35 6.50
C ALA A 124 11.03 0.23 5.83
N GLU A 125 11.47 -0.74 6.64
CA GLU A 125 12.08 -2.01 6.19
C GLU A 125 11.17 -2.80 5.23
N TYR A 126 9.85 -2.54 5.25
CA TYR A 126 8.83 -3.09 4.35
C TYR A 126 8.31 -2.09 3.30
N ALA A 127 9.13 -1.12 2.90
CA ALA A 127 8.77 -0.13 1.86
C ALA A 127 9.17 -0.53 0.43
N LEU A 128 9.78 -1.71 0.28
CA LEU A 128 10.21 -2.24 -1.02
C LEU A 128 9.35 -3.43 -1.43
N PHE A 129 9.06 -3.50 -2.73
CA PHE A 129 8.17 -4.48 -3.31
C PHE A 129 8.77 -5.08 -4.58
N VAL A 130 8.30 -6.27 -4.95
CA VAL A 130 8.61 -6.93 -6.23
C VAL A 130 7.29 -7.16 -6.98
N LEU A 131 7.29 -6.86 -8.28
CA LEU A 131 6.11 -7.03 -9.15
C LEU A 131 6.24 -8.36 -9.89
N ASP A 132 5.71 -9.42 -9.30
CA ASP A 132 5.91 -10.79 -9.78
C ASP A 132 4.80 -11.19 -10.78
N PRO A 133 5.11 -11.45 -12.06
CA PRO A 133 4.11 -11.79 -13.07
C PRO A 133 3.53 -13.20 -12.87
N VAL A 134 2.20 -13.32 -12.83
CA VAL A 134 1.49 -14.61 -12.66
C VAL A 134 0.81 -15.10 -13.94
N GLY A 135 1.12 -14.49 -15.09
CA GLY A 135 0.48 -14.76 -16.38
C GLY A 135 -0.75 -13.90 -16.66
N GLY A 136 -1.20 -13.88 -17.91
CA GLY A 136 -2.40 -13.13 -18.32
C GLY A 136 -2.30 -11.60 -18.15
N GLY A 137 -1.08 -11.05 -18.07
CA GLY A 137 -0.84 -9.63 -17.78
C GLY A 137 -1.21 -9.23 -16.35
N ARG A 138 -1.19 -10.19 -15.43
CA ARG A 138 -1.43 -9.99 -13.99
C ARG A 138 -0.13 -10.15 -13.20
N HIS A 139 -0.08 -9.48 -12.07
CA HIS A 139 1.05 -9.46 -11.15
C HIS A 139 0.56 -9.70 -9.72
N GLN A 140 1.35 -10.43 -8.93
CA GLN A 140 1.36 -10.27 -7.48
C GLN A 140 2.32 -9.13 -7.11
N ILE A 141 1.98 -8.36 -6.08
CA ILE A 141 2.86 -7.33 -5.55
C ILE A 141 3.36 -7.84 -4.19
N LYS A 142 4.60 -8.31 -4.16
CA LYS A 142 5.25 -8.95 -3.00
C LYS A 142 6.06 -7.93 -2.21
N THR A 143 6.18 -8.07 -0.90
CA THR A 143 7.25 -7.39 -0.15
C THR A 143 8.60 -7.89 -0.66
N ALA A 144 9.60 -7.02 -0.77
CA ALA A 144 10.94 -7.41 -1.24
C ALA A 144 11.77 -8.12 -0.17
N SER A 145 11.27 -8.17 1.06
CA SER A 145 11.83 -8.91 2.19
C SER A 145 10.85 -9.98 2.66
N ALA A 146 11.42 -11.07 3.18
CA ALA A 146 10.69 -12.06 3.93
C ALA A 146 10.31 -11.53 5.32
N ASP A 147 9.14 -11.93 5.82
CA ASP A 147 8.75 -11.68 7.20
C ASP A 147 9.37 -12.71 8.16
N ARG A 148 8.89 -12.76 9.41
CA ARG A 148 9.39 -13.70 10.44
C ARG A 148 9.18 -15.18 10.09
N SER A 149 8.29 -15.49 9.15
CA SER A 149 8.06 -16.84 8.63
C SER A 149 9.09 -17.26 7.59
N GLY A 150 9.90 -16.33 7.07
CA GLY A 150 10.84 -16.58 5.99
C GLY A 150 10.23 -16.42 4.59
N GLU A 151 8.96 -16.03 4.49
CA GLU A 151 8.28 -15.81 3.21
C GLU A 151 7.93 -14.33 3.00
N PRO A 152 7.88 -13.85 1.74
CA PRO A 152 7.36 -12.52 1.44
C PRO A 152 5.84 -12.49 1.64
N SER A 153 5.34 -11.32 2.02
CA SER A 153 3.91 -11.04 2.04
C SER A 153 3.46 -10.47 0.69
N CYS A 154 2.26 -10.81 0.26
CA CYS A 154 1.61 -10.25 -0.92
C CYS A 154 0.60 -9.16 -0.55
N MET A 155 0.50 -8.17 -1.41
CA MET A 155 -0.60 -7.22 -1.40
C MET A 155 -1.92 -7.96 -1.66
N GLY A 156 -2.91 -7.74 -0.81
CA GLY A 156 -4.23 -8.36 -0.90
C GLY A 156 -5.36 -7.37 -0.60
N LEU A 157 -6.45 -7.52 -1.34
CA LEU A 157 -7.70 -6.80 -1.10
C LEU A 157 -8.48 -7.48 0.03
N ARG A 158 -8.83 -6.70 1.05
CA ARG A 158 -9.70 -7.12 2.15
C ARG A 158 -11.06 -6.46 2.02
N ASP A 159 -12.08 -7.30 1.83
CA ASP A 159 -13.47 -6.86 1.86
C ASP A 159 -13.87 -6.49 3.30
N ASN A 160 -14.46 -5.31 3.45
CA ASN A 160 -14.95 -4.76 4.72
C ASN A 160 -16.49 -4.60 4.69
N GLY A 161 -17.17 -5.30 3.78
CA GLY A 161 -18.62 -5.23 3.64
C GLY A 161 -19.06 -3.89 3.06
N ASN A 162 -19.68 -3.05 3.89
CA ASN A 162 -20.19 -1.73 3.46
C ASN A 162 -19.11 -0.62 3.49
N GLU A 163 -17.94 -0.91 4.06
CA GLU A 163 -16.81 0.02 4.08
C GLU A 163 -15.91 -0.15 2.85
N PRO A 164 -15.11 0.87 2.48
CA PRO A 164 -14.16 0.73 1.39
C PRO A 164 -13.24 -0.48 1.59
N THR A 165 -13.02 -1.24 0.52
CA THR A 165 -12.04 -2.34 0.51
C THR A 165 -10.66 -1.80 0.86
N THR A 166 -10.04 -2.39 1.87
CA THR A 166 -8.69 -2.01 2.31
C THR A 166 -7.64 -2.89 1.63
N VAL A 167 -6.40 -2.41 1.60
CA VAL A 167 -5.27 -3.18 1.07
C VAL A 167 -4.37 -3.59 2.22
N MET A 168 -4.11 -4.89 2.32
CA MET A 168 -3.35 -5.50 3.42
C MET A 168 -2.24 -6.41 2.88
N ALA A 169 -1.21 -6.62 3.68
CA ALA A 169 -0.24 -7.68 3.51
C ALA A 169 -0.87 -8.99 3.96
N ALA A 170 -0.75 -10.02 3.13
CA ALA A 170 -1.27 -11.36 3.38
C ALA A 170 -0.27 -12.40 2.85
N PRO A 171 -0.34 -13.66 3.31
CA PRO A 171 0.40 -14.75 2.66
C PRO A 171 0.12 -14.80 1.16
N CYS A 172 1.16 -15.03 0.37
CA CYS A 172 1.05 -15.04 -1.09
C CYS A 172 0.25 -16.25 -1.59
N ASP A 173 -0.80 -15.98 -2.39
CA ASP A 173 -1.64 -17.00 -3.02
C ASP A 173 -1.97 -16.59 -4.46
N THR A 174 -1.43 -17.32 -5.45
CA THR A 174 -1.65 -17.01 -6.88
C THR A 174 -3.05 -17.38 -7.35
N SER A 175 -3.80 -18.16 -6.58
CA SER A 175 -5.20 -18.49 -6.84
C SER A 175 -6.16 -17.44 -6.28
N ALA A 176 -5.72 -16.60 -5.34
CA ALA A 176 -6.53 -15.56 -4.74
C ALA A 176 -6.68 -14.35 -5.67
N ALA A 177 -7.83 -14.20 -6.31
CA ALA A 177 -8.13 -13.07 -7.21
C ALA A 177 -7.92 -11.68 -6.56
N GLY A 178 -8.12 -11.59 -5.24
CA GLY A 178 -7.87 -10.38 -4.46
C GLY A 178 -6.39 -10.02 -4.27
N GLN A 179 -5.46 -10.87 -4.69
CA GLN A 179 -4.01 -10.63 -4.67
C GLN A 179 -3.40 -10.45 -6.07
N LEU A 180 -4.22 -10.53 -7.11
CA LEU A 180 -3.76 -10.39 -8.49
C LEU A 180 -4.12 -9.01 -9.03
N PHE A 181 -3.16 -8.28 -9.56
CA PHE A 181 -3.35 -6.92 -10.05
C PHE A 181 -2.93 -6.80 -11.51
N THR A 182 -3.58 -5.92 -12.26
CA THR A 182 -3.12 -5.44 -13.56
C THR A 182 -2.45 -4.09 -13.39
N LEU A 183 -1.27 -3.94 -13.96
CA LEU A 183 -0.51 -2.69 -13.97
C LEU A 183 -0.73 -1.97 -15.31
N GLU A 184 -1.65 -1.01 -15.33
CA GLU A 184 -2.04 -0.31 -16.57
C GLU A 184 -1.20 0.95 -16.74
N ARG A 185 -0.34 0.98 -17.77
CA ARG A 185 0.50 2.13 -18.06
C ARG A 185 -0.35 3.36 -18.41
N MET A 186 -0.12 4.44 -17.69
CA MET A 186 -0.77 5.72 -17.91
C MET A 186 0.04 6.59 -18.87
N ARG A 187 -0.62 7.62 -19.43
CA ARG A 187 0.04 8.60 -20.32
C ARG A 187 0.96 9.57 -19.57
N ALA A 188 0.69 9.79 -18.29
CA ALA A 188 1.47 10.70 -17.46
C ALA A 188 2.79 10.04 -17.02
N THR A 189 3.80 10.86 -16.81
CA THR A 189 5.02 10.49 -16.12
C THR A 189 5.09 11.23 -14.78
N ASP A 190 5.93 10.74 -13.88
CA ASP A 190 6.25 11.51 -12.68
C ASP A 190 7.23 12.65 -12.98
N GLU A 191 7.62 13.38 -11.94
CA GLU A 191 8.54 14.51 -11.99
C GLU A 191 9.94 14.16 -12.53
N ARG A 192 10.33 12.87 -12.47
CA ARG A 192 11.61 12.36 -12.98
C ARG A 192 11.47 11.72 -14.35
N GLY A 193 10.31 11.83 -14.99
CA GLY A 193 10.04 11.25 -16.31
C GLY A 193 9.77 9.74 -16.28
N ARG A 194 9.58 9.12 -15.11
CA ARG A 194 9.27 7.68 -14.99
C ARG A 194 7.84 7.42 -15.42
N PRO A 195 7.56 6.29 -16.09
CA PRO A 195 6.18 5.91 -16.39
C PRO A 195 5.37 5.78 -15.09
N THR A 196 4.09 6.13 -15.19
CA THR A 196 3.14 5.91 -14.10
C THR A 196 2.11 4.86 -14.50
N TYR A 197 1.55 4.19 -13.51
CA TYR A 197 0.63 3.07 -13.67
C TYR A 197 -0.60 3.25 -12.79
N ALA A 198 -1.75 2.85 -13.30
CA ALA A 198 -2.89 2.52 -12.46
C ALA A 198 -2.77 1.06 -12.02
N ILE A 199 -2.99 0.79 -10.74
CA ILE A 199 -3.01 -0.57 -10.21
C ILE A 199 -4.46 -1.00 -10.07
N ARG A 200 -4.87 -1.99 -10.87
CA ARG A 200 -6.25 -2.47 -10.96
C ARG A 200 -6.38 -3.86 -10.37
N GLY A 201 -7.26 -4.03 -9.40
CA GLY A 201 -7.61 -5.33 -8.82
C GLY A 201 -8.72 -6.02 -9.60
N ASP A 202 -9.18 -7.14 -9.07
CA ASP A 202 -10.34 -7.84 -9.60
C ASP A 202 -11.64 -7.02 -9.46
N LYS A 203 -12.70 -7.38 -10.19
CA LYS A 203 -14.01 -6.67 -10.19
C LYS A 203 -13.92 -5.19 -10.60
N GLY A 204 -12.86 -4.78 -11.29
CA GLY A 204 -12.69 -3.43 -11.83
C GLY A 204 -12.37 -2.35 -10.80
N VAL A 205 -11.91 -2.74 -9.60
CA VAL A 205 -11.46 -1.78 -8.58
C VAL A 205 -10.05 -1.28 -8.88
N HIS A 206 -9.78 -0.03 -8.51
CA HIS A 206 -8.50 0.63 -8.65
C HIS A 206 -7.97 1.00 -7.28
N LEU A 207 -6.66 0.83 -7.09
CA LEU A 207 -6.00 1.28 -5.87
C LEU A 207 -5.92 2.80 -5.85
N ARG A 208 -6.16 3.36 -4.66
CA ARG A 208 -6.18 4.79 -4.40
C ARG A 208 -5.44 5.07 -3.11
N ALA A 209 -4.56 6.06 -3.16
CA ALA A 209 -3.98 6.65 -1.97
C ALA A 209 -4.99 7.62 -1.33
N THR A 210 -5.18 7.52 -0.03
CA THR A 210 -6.00 8.43 0.76
C THR A 210 -5.20 8.93 1.95
N ALA A 211 -5.40 10.20 2.33
CA ALA A 211 -4.71 10.78 3.49
C ALA A 211 -5.06 10.06 4.80
N ASP A 212 -6.34 9.67 4.97
CA ASP A 212 -6.85 9.18 6.25
C ASP A 212 -6.78 7.65 6.41
N SER A 213 -6.79 6.90 5.29
CA SER A 213 -6.93 5.44 5.33
C SER A 213 -5.77 4.70 4.65
N GLY A 214 -4.74 5.41 4.20
CA GLY A 214 -3.65 4.81 3.44
C GLY A 214 -4.15 4.33 2.07
N LEU A 215 -3.85 3.09 1.70
CA LEU A 215 -4.23 2.52 0.41
C LEU A 215 -5.58 1.80 0.50
N VAL A 216 -6.52 2.18 -0.37
CA VAL A 216 -7.84 1.56 -0.50
C VAL A 216 -8.11 1.15 -1.94
N ALA A 217 -9.02 0.21 -2.16
CA ALA A 217 -9.49 -0.17 -3.48
C ALA A 217 -10.95 0.28 -3.68
N ARG A 218 -11.23 0.95 -4.81
CA ARG A 218 -12.58 1.42 -5.16
C ARG A 218 -12.86 1.22 -6.64
N ALA A 219 -14.11 0.98 -6.99
CA ALA A 219 -14.54 0.99 -8.38
C ALA A 219 -14.14 2.30 -9.07
N ALA A 220 -13.77 2.24 -10.36
CA ALA A 220 -13.57 3.45 -11.14
C ALA A 220 -14.87 4.26 -11.19
N GLY A 221 -14.90 5.42 -10.54
CA GLY A 221 -16.00 6.36 -10.65
C GLY A 221 -15.92 7.20 -11.92
N GLY A 222 -16.98 7.94 -12.25
CA GLY A 222 -17.02 8.86 -13.39
C GLY A 222 -16.02 10.03 -13.32
N GLY A 223 -15.31 10.21 -12.20
CA GLY A 223 -14.28 11.23 -11.98
C GLY A 223 -12.85 10.82 -12.40
N GLY A 224 -12.62 9.56 -12.78
CA GLY A 224 -11.32 9.08 -13.25
C GLY A 224 -10.46 8.34 -12.24
N LEU A 225 -9.25 7.99 -12.69
CA LEU A 225 -8.19 7.30 -11.94
C LEU A 225 -7.48 8.33 -11.05
N ASP A 226 -7.96 8.54 -9.83
CA ASP A 226 -7.43 9.63 -8.98
C ASP A 226 -6.02 9.37 -8.44
N THR A 227 -5.45 8.17 -8.62
CA THR A 227 -4.08 7.87 -8.18
C THR A 227 -3.32 7.10 -9.24
N ALA A 228 -2.23 7.69 -9.70
CA ALA A 228 -1.22 7.02 -10.49
C ALA A 228 -0.04 6.65 -9.59
N PHE A 229 0.67 5.57 -9.92
CA PHE A 229 1.83 5.10 -9.15
C PHE A 229 3.06 5.06 -10.03
N ALA A 230 4.16 5.65 -9.56
CA ALA A 230 5.48 5.48 -10.14
C ALA A 230 6.22 4.37 -9.39
N PHE A 231 6.95 3.53 -10.12
CA PHE A 231 7.83 2.51 -9.53
C PHE A 231 9.26 3.05 -9.51
N VAL A 232 9.82 3.15 -8.32
CA VAL A 232 11.19 3.63 -8.11
C VAL A 232 12.11 2.43 -7.96
N ASP A 233 12.90 2.14 -9.00
CA ASP A 233 13.92 1.09 -8.98
C ASP A 233 14.85 1.23 -7.76
N ASN A 234 15.00 0.13 -7.02
CA ASN A 234 15.86 0.02 -5.85
C ASN A 234 16.85 -1.15 -5.96
N GLY A 235 17.15 -1.59 -7.19
CA GLY A 235 18.12 -2.64 -7.46
C GLY A 235 17.48 -3.98 -7.80
N GLU A 236 18.32 -5.02 -7.84
CA GLU A 236 17.89 -6.39 -8.09
C GLU A 236 16.99 -6.90 -6.97
N ALA A 237 15.96 -7.66 -7.33
CA ALA A 237 15.15 -8.38 -6.36
C ALA A 237 16.00 -9.47 -5.68
N THR A 238 15.91 -9.57 -4.35
CA THR A 238 16.66 -10.57 -3.56
C THR A 238 15.73 -11.61 -2.91
N LEU A 239 14.48 -11.66 -3.33
CA LEU A 239 13.54 -12.66 -2.87
C LEU A 239 14.02 -14.06 -3.27
N PRO A 240 13.94 -15.05 -2.37
CA PRO A 240 14.27 -16.42 -2.73
C PRO A 240 13.37 -16.88 -3.88
N GLU A 241 13.97 -17.47 -4.92
CA GLU A 241 13.21 -18.14 -5.98
C GLU A 241 12.44 -19.30 -5.32
N LEU A 242 11.11 -19.25 -5.40
CA LEU A 242 10.26 -20.34 -4.94
C LEU A 242 10.22 -21.36 -6.09
N ASP A 243 11.09 -22.38 -6.01
CA ASP A 243 11.07 -23.59 -6.86
C ASP A 243 9.79 -24.42 -6.67
#